data_AF-A0A838H8L4-F1
#
_entry.id   AF-A0A838H8L4-F1
#
_cell.length_a   1.000
_cell.length_b   1.000
_cell.length_c   1.000
_cell.angle_alpha   90.00
_cell.angle_beta   90.00
_cell.angle_gamma   90.00
#
_symmetry.space_group_name_H-M   'P 1'
#
loop_
_entity.id
_entity.type
_entity.pdbx_description
1 polymer ?
#
loop_
_entity_poly.entity_id
_entity_poly.type
_entity_poly.pdbx_seq_one_letter_code
_entity_poly.pdbx_strand_id
1 'polypeptide(L)' 'MTNPAVSELIARSNRLGADPKNTNYAGGNTSAKGSEPDPVTGELVDLVWV' A
#
# COMPACT_ATOMS: atom_id res chain seq x y z
N MET A 1 -0.06 1.00 -15.72
CA MET A 1 0.55 1.93 -14.74
C MET A 1 0.00 1.57 -13.38
N THR A 2 0.84 1.43 -12.36
CA THR A 2 0.42 1.09 -10.99
C THR A 2 -0.29 2.29 -10.34
N ASN A 3 -1.35 2.06 -9.56
CA ASN A 3 -2.04 3.13 -8.82
C ASN A 3 -1.03 3.95 -7.98
N PRO A 4 -1.09 5.29 -7.99
CA PRO A 4 -0.21 6.14 -7.19
C PRO A 4 -0.20 5.76 -5.70
N ALA A 5 -1.36 5.42 -5.13
CA ALA A 5 -1.48 5.03 -3.72
C ALA A 5 -0.62 3.79 -3.39
N VAL A 6 -0.50 2.84 -4.32
CA VAL A 6 0.32 1.62 -4.17
C VAL A 6 1.81 1.96 -4.22
N SER A 7 2.22 2.79 -5.19
CA SER A 7 3.63 3.20 -5.31
C SER A 7 4.09 3.97 -4.07
N GLU A 8 3.24 4.87 -3.56
CA GLU A 8 3.52 5.61 -2.34
C GLU A 8 3.50 4.74 -1.08
N LEU A 9 2.58 3.76 -1.01
CA LEU A 9 2.54 2.78 0.09
C LEU A 9 3.89 2.08 0.18
N ILE A 10 4.36 1.47 -0.90
CA ILE A 10 5.64 0.76 -0.95
C ILE A 10 6.81 1.67 -0.54
N ALA A 11 6.86 2.90 -1.08
CA ALA A 11 7.92 3.84 -0.75
C ALA A 11 7.93 4.22 0.75
N ARG A 12 6.75 4.41 1.38
CA ARG A 12 6.65 4.70 2.81
C ARG A 12 6.97 3.47 3.67
N SER A 13 6.49 2.29 3.29
CA SER A 13 6.76 1.02 3.99
C SER A 13 8.26 0.75 4.03
N ASN A 14 8.95 0.86 2.90
CA ASN A 14 10.40 0.66 2.82
C ASN A 14 11.16 1.66 3.70
N ARG A 15 10.76 2.93 3.70
CA ARG A 15 11.39 3.96 4.54
C ARG A 15 11.21 3.68 6.03
N LEU A 16 10.01 3.27 6.45
CA LEU A 16 9.73 2.93 7.85
C LEU A 16 10.48 1.66 8.28
N GLY A 17 10.47 0.63 7.43
CA GLY A 17 11.12 -0.65 7.68
C GLY A 17 12.65 -0.62 7.65
N ALA A 18 13.26 0.44 7.10
CA ALA A 18 14.70 0.64 7.10
C ALA A 18 15.26 0.99 8.50
N ASP A 19 14.44 1.53 9.40
CA ASP A 19 14.86 1.86 10.76
C ASP A 19 14.56 0.70 11.72
N PRO A 20 15.59 0.02 12.29
CA PRO A 20 15.40 -1.07 13.24
C PRO A 20 14.72 -0.66 14.54
N LYS A 21 14.60 0.64 14.84
CA LYS A 21 13.80 1.12 15.98
C LYS A 21 12.30 0.97 15.75
N ASN A 22 11.86 0.99 14.49
CA ASN A 22 10.45 0.90 14.12
C ASN A 22 9.98 -0.55 13.97
N THR A 23 10.87 -1.46 13.55
CA THR A 23 10.55 -2.87 13.37
C THR A 23 11.79 -3.74 13.49
N ASN A 24 11.61 -4.98 13.93
CA ASN A 24 12.62 -6.03 13.88
C ASN A 24 12.67 -6.76 12.52
N TYR A 25 12.16 -6.12 11.45
CA TYR A 25 12.05 -6.65 10.09
C TYR A 25 11.01 -7.76 9.86
N ALA A 26 10.38 -8.25 10.93
CA ALA A 26 9.35 -9.30 10.85
C ALA A 26 7.95 -8.82 11.29
N GLY A 27 7.83 -7.56 11.75
CA GLY A 27 6.58 -6.97 12.23
C GLY A 27 6.26 -5.61 11.61
N GLY A 28 5.02 -5.16 11.81
CA GLY A 28 4.50 -3.88 11.32
C GLY A 28 3.81 -4.01 9.95
N ASN A 29 2.72 -3.26 9.79
CA ASN A 29 1.96 -3.17 8.55
C ASN A 29 1.68 -1.69 8.28
N THR A 30 1.58 -1.34 7.01
CA THR A 30 1.10 -0.05 6.53
C THR A 30 -0.07 -0.31 5.61
N SER A 31 -0.87 0.70 5.33
CA SER A 31 -1.96 0.55 4.38
C SER A 31 -2.19 1.84 3.62
N ALA A 32 -2.74 1.74 2.42
CA ALA A 32 -3.20 2.90 1.66
C ALA A 32 -4.58 2.64 1.08
N LYS A 33 -5.39 3.70 1.01
CA LYS A 33 -6.69 3.69 0.34
C LYS A 33 -6.57 4.34 -1.03
N GLY A 34 -7.42 3.93 -1.94
CA GLY A 34 -7.58 4.50 -3.27
C GLY A 34 -8.62 3.71 -4.04
N SER A 35 -8.83 4.04 -5.31
CA SER A 35 -9.85 3.38 -6.12
C SER A 35 -9.21 2.82 -7.40
N GLU A 36 -9.67 1.64 -7.82
CA GLU A 36 -9.35 1.05 -9.13
C GLU A 36 -10.61 0.42 -9.74
N PRO A 37 -10.66 0.22 -11.07
CA PRO A 37 -11.74 -0.53 -11.69
C PRO A 37 -11.81 -1.97 -11.16
N ASP A 38 -12.99 -2.40 -10.76
CA ASP A 38 -13.26 -3.81 -10.49
C ASP A 38 -13.03 -4.62 -11.80
N PRO A 39 -12.23 -5.70 -11.77
CA PRO A 39 -11.88 -6.45 -12.98
C PRO A 39 -13.06 -7.19 -13.62
N VAL A 40 -14.18 -7.36 -12.91
CA VAL A 40 -15.40 -8.02 -13.37
C VAL A 40 -16.40 -7.01 -13.94
N THR A 41 -16.61 -5.87 -13.28
CA THR A 41 -17.64 -4.91 -13.67
C THR A 41 -17.11 -3.68 -14.41
N GLY A 42 -15.82 -3.36 -14.25
CA GLY A 42 -15.19 -2.14 -14.77
C GLY A 42 -15.55 -0.87 -14.00
N GLU A 43 -16.40 -0.95 -12.98
CA GLU A 43 -16.76 0.19 -12.14
C GLU A 43 -15.64 0.52 -11.15
N LEU A 44 -15.45 1.80 -10.83
CA LEU A 44 -14.50 2.19 -9.79
C LEU A 44 -14.99 1.73 -8.42
N VAL A 45 -14.14 0.99 -7.72
CA VAL A 45 -14.39 0.55 -6.34
C VAL A 45 -13.29 1.05 -5.41
N ASP A 46 -13.67 1.34 -4.18
CA ASP A 46 -12.72 1.71 -3.13
C ASP A 46 -11.98 0.47 -2.61
N LEU A 47 -10.66 0.60 -2.53
CA LEU A 47 -9.75 -0.46 -2.14
C LEU A 47 -8.89 -0.02 -0.95
N VAL A 48 -8.42 -1.02 -0.21
CA VAL A 48 -7.37 -0.87 0.80
C VAL A 48 -6.26 -1.86 0.46
N TRP A 49 -5.07 -1.36 0.20
CA TRP A 49 -3.85 -2.17 0.10
C TRP A 49 -3.15 -2.21 1.44
N VAL A 50 -2.52 -3.35 1.73
CA VAL A 50 -1.71 -3.62 2.93
C VAL A 50 -0.34 -4.09 2.50
#